data_AF-E6J0A8-F1
#
_entry.id   AF-E6J0A8-F1
#
_cell.length_a   1.000
_cell.length_b   1.000
_cell.length_c   1.000
_cell.angle_alpha   90.00
_cell.angle_beta   90.00
_cell.angle_gamma   90.00
#
_symmetry.space_group_name_H-M   'P 1'
#
loop_
_entity.id
_entity.type
_entity.pdbx_description
1 polymer ?
#
loop_
_entity_poly.entity_id
_entity_poly.type
_entity_poly.pdbx_seq_one_letter_code
_entity_poly.pdbx_strand_id
1 'polypeptide(L)'
;MGELLLLLLLLKVVLFIFFLWYLIKLLRLRGKQTSSEPFWVPKKIGVGIGVNPRNTAGFWVSLAVTLSVLIVLSALIVSFFL
;
A
#
# COMPACT_ATOMS: atom_id res chain seq x y z
N MET A 1 -15.45 10.91 -23.38
CA MET A 1 -14.66 9.66 -23.22
C MET A 1 -13.20 9.95 -22.80
N GLY A 2 -12.51 10.92 -23.39
CA GLY A 2 -11.12 11.28 -23.01
C GLY A 2 -10.94 11.76 -21.56
N GLU A 3 -11.85 12.59 -21.04
CA GLU A 3 -11.78 13.10 -19.66
C GLU A 3 -11.85 11.99 -18.60
N LEU A 4 -12.73 11.00 -18.79
CA LEU A 4 -12.84 9.85 -17.89
C LEU A 4 -11.54 9.03 -17.87
N LEU A 5 -10.91 8.83 -19.03
CA LEU A 5 -9.62 8.13 -19.13
C LEU A 5 -8.51 8.89 -18.39
N LEU A 6 -8.47 10.22 -18.52
CA LEU A 6 -7.53 11.08 -17.79
C LEU A 6 -7.75 11.02 -16.28
N LEU A 7 -8.99 11.06 -15.80
CA LEU A 7 -9.31 10.90 -14.38
C LEU A 7 -8.89 9.53 -13.85
N LEU A 8 -9.11 8.47 -14.63
CA LEU A 8 -8.67 7.12 -14.26
C LEU A 8 -7.15 6.98 -14.27
N LEU A 9 -6.42 7.68 -15.13
CA LEU A 9 -4.96 7.72 -15.09
C LEU A 9 -4.48 8.47 -13.84
N LEU A 10 -5.04 9.65 -13.58
CA LEU A 10 -4.71 10.46 -12.40
C LEU A 10 -4.93 9.66 -11.11
N LEU A 11 -6.04 8.94 -11.01
CA LEU A 11 -6.33 8.07 -9.87
C LEU A 11 -5.23 7.01 -9.66
N LYS A 12 -4.78 6.34 -10.72
CA LYS A 12 -3.70 5.35 -10.65
C LYS A 12 -2.40 5.98 -10.15
N VAL A 13 -2.05 7.17 -10.65
CA VAL A 13 -0.85 7.92 -10.23
C VAL A 13 -0.94 8.33 -8.75
N VAL A 14 -2.08 8.84 -8.32
CA VAL A 14 -2.31 9.21 -6.90
C VAL A 14 -2.19 7.98 -5.99
N LEU A 15 -2.82 6.87 -6.36
CA LEU A 15 -2.69 5.61 -5.63
C LEU A 15 -1.24 5.12 -5.61
N PHE A 16 -0.52 5.22 -6.72
CA PHE A 16 0.88 4.82 -6.82
C PHE A 16 1.75 5.61 -5.82
N ILE A 17 1.60 6.93 -5.79
CA ILE A 17 2.31 7.81 -4.84
C ILE A 17 1.95 7.45 -3.40
N PHE A 18 0.67 7.19 -3.10
CA PHE A 18 0.22 6.77 -1.78
C PHE A 18 0.89 5.47 -1.33
N PHE A 19 0.91 4.44 -2.17
CA PHE A 19 1.54 3.15 -1.86
C PHE A 19 3.07 3.27 -1.77
N LEU A 20 3.69 4.16 -2.55
CA LEU A 20 5.12 4.43 -2.44
C LEU A 20 5.46 5.07 -1.09
N TRP A 21 4.67 6.04 -0.65
CA TRP A 21 4.81 6.63 0.69
C TRP A 21 4.62 5.59 1.80
N TYR A 22 3.62 4.71 1.65
CA TYR A 22 3.39 3.61 2.58
C TYR A 22 4.56 2.62 2.60
N LEU A 23 5.16 2.29 1.45
CA LEU A 23 6.35 1.46 1.35
C LEU A 23 7.52 2.08 2.12
N ILE A 24 7.80 3.37 1.94
CA ILE A 24 8.85 4.08 2.69
C ILE A 24 8.61 3.96 4.20
N LYS A 25 7.35 4.10 4.64
CA LYS A 25 6.98 3.92 6.05
C LYS A 25 7.26 2.51 6.55
N LEU A 26 6.93 1.48 5.78
CA LEU A 26 7.25 0.08 6.11
C LEU A 26 8.77 -0.12 6.20
N LEU A 27 9.54 0.36 5.22
CA LEU A 27 11.00 0.22 5.24
C LEU A 27 11.64 0.86 6.47
N ARG A 28 11.10 1.98 6.97
CA ARG A 28 11.54 2.61 8.24
C ARG A 28 11.23 1.80 9.49
N LEU A 29 10.27 0.87 9.41
CA LEU A 29 9.92 -0.06 10.49
C LEU A 29 10.78 -1.32 10.48
N ARG A 30 11.45 -1.67 9.37
CA ARG A 30 12.27 -2.88 9.25
C ARG A 30 13.25 -3.01 10.43
N GLY A 31 13.22 -4.17 11.10
CA GLY A 31 14.04 -4.47 12.28
C GLY A 31 13.48 -3.93 13.59
N LYS A 32 12.35 -3.20 13.57
CA LYS A 32 11.66 -2.67 14.77
C LYS A 32 10.36 -3.43 15.07
N GLN A 33 10.11 -4.54 14.36
CA GLN A 33 8.94 -5.40 14.57
C GLN A 33 9.12 -6.30 15.79
N THR A 34 8.01 -6.72 16.39
CA THR A 34 7.99 -7.75 17.43
C THR A 34 6.78 -8.67 17.27
N SER A 35 6.94 -9.96 17.57
CA SER A 35 5.84 -10.93 17.50
C SER A 35 4.82 -10.76 18.62
N SER A 36 5.15 -9.97 19.66
CA SER A 36 4.25 -9.67 20.78
C SER A 36 3.17 -8.63 20.43
N GLU A 37 3.40 -7.81 19.41
CA GLU A 37 2.40 -6.86 18.91
C GLU A 37 1.23 -7.63 18.27
N PRO A 38 -0.03 -7.21 18.47
CA PRO A 38 -1.17 -7.88 17.87
C PRO A 38 -1.13 -7.75 16.34
N PHE A 39 -1.49 -8.83 15.63
CA PHE A 39 -1.53 -8.81 14.16
C PHE A 39 -2.65 -7.91 13.64
N TRP A 40 -3.83 -7.95 14.27
CA TRP A 40 -4.97 -7.11 13.94
C TRP A 40 -5.08 -5.94 14.93
N VAL A 41 -5.23 -4.73 14.41
CA VAL A 41 -5.45 -3.52 15.22
C VAL A 41 -6.68 -2.76 14.72
N PRO A 42 -7.50 -2.19 15.62
CA PRO A 42 -8.59 -1.31 15.20
C PRO A 42 -8.04 -0.10 14.46
N LYS A 43 -8.74 0.34 13.41
CA LYS A 43 -8.35 1.53 12.66
C LYS A 43 -8.48 2.77 13.56
N LYS A 44 -7.50 3.67 13.46
CA LYS A 44 -7.54 4.96 14.18
C LYS A 44 -8.62 5.91 13.67
N ILE A 45 -9.04 5.74 12.41
CA ILE A 45 -10.04 6.58 11.74
C ILE A 45 -11.05 5.64 11.09
N GLY A 46 -12.34 5.89 11.33
CA GLY A 46 -13.44 5.07 10.84
C GLY A 46 -13.66 3.78 11.64
N VAL A 47 -14.44 2.86 11.07
CA VAL A 47 -14.78 1.55 11.67
C VAL A 47 -13.98 0.44 10.98
N GLY A 48 -13.47 -0.53 11.75
CA GLY A 48 -12.87 -1.76 11.23
C GLY A 48 -11.50 -2.09 11.82
N ILE A 49 -10.95 -3.23 11.39
CA ILE A 49 -9.62 -3.73 11.75
C ILE A 49 -8.65 -3.61 10.57
N GLY A 50 -7.36 -3.51 10.86
CA GLY A 50 -6.28 -3.50 9.89
C GLY A 50 -5.10 -4.33 10.36
N VAL A 51 -4.20 -4.63 9.43
CA VAL A 51 -2.94 -5.33 9.73
C VAL A 51 -2.00 -4.36 10.44
N ASN A 52 -1.37 -4.80 11.52
CA ASN A 52 -0.37 -4.04 12.26
C ASN A 52 1.04 -4.29 11.71
N PRO A 53 1.67 -3.31 11.04
CA PRO A 53 3.03 -3.48 10.52
C PRO A 53 4.12 -3.47 11.61
N ARG A 54 3.77 -3.29 12.89
CA ARG A 54 4.67 -3.50 14.03
C ARG A 54 4.74 -4.97 14.46
N ASN A 55 3.72 -5.77 14.15
CA ASN A 55 3.81 -7.22 14.28
C ASN A 55 4.73 -7.78 13.18
N THR A 56 5.56 -8.78 13.50
CA THR A 56 6.50 -9.40 12.54
C THR A 56 5.80 -9.96 11.30
N ALA A 57 4.74 -10.76 11.48
CA ALA A 57 3.97 -11.29 10.35
C ALA A 57 3.17 -10.18 9.64
N GLY A 58 2.60 -9.26 10.40
CA GLY A 58 1.84 -8.13 9.87
C GLY A 58 2.69 -7.21 8.98
N PHE A 59 3.97 -7.02 9.31
CA PHE A 59 4.94 -6.32 8.47
C PHE A 59 5.13 -7.00 7.13
N TRP A 60 5.44 -8.31 7.12
CA TRP A 60 5.68 -9.05 5.89
C TRP A 60 4.45 -9.11 4.99
N VAL A 61 3.27 -9.31 5.57
CA VAL A 61 1.99 -9.24 4.84
C VAL A 61 1.78 -7.84 4.26
N SER A 62 1.98 -6.80 5.06
CA SER A 62 1.84 -5.40 4.58
C SER A 62 2.82 -5.09 3.46
N LEU A 63 4.06 -5.56 3.56
CA LEU A 63 5.10 -5.35 2.55
C LEU A 63 4.76 -6.08 1.24
N ALA A 64 4.38 -7.35 1.33
CA ALA A 64 4.00 -8.15 0.17
C ALA A 64 2.84 -7.50 -0.60
N VAL A 65 1.75 -7.16 0.10
CA VAL A 65 0.59 -6.48 -0.52
C VAL A 65 0.99 -5.15 -1.14
N THR A 66 1.80 -4.34 -0.45
CA THR A 66 2.26 -3.04 -0.96
C THR A 66 3.05 -3.19 -2.25
N LEU A 67 4.00 -4.13 -2.30
CA LEU A 67 4.81 -4.38 -3.49
C LEU A 67 3.96 -4.92 -4.64
N SER A 68 3.05 -5.85 -4.36
CA SER A 68 2.12 -6.38 -5.37
C SER A 68 1.26 -5.28 -5.99
N VAL A 69 0.70 -4.38 -5.17
CA VAL A 69 -0.09 -3.25 -5.66
C VAL A 69 0.76 -2.29 -6.50
N LEU A 70 1.98 -1.97 -6.07
CA LEU A 70 2.89 -1.13 -6.85
C LEU A 70 3.24 -1.74 -8.21
N ILE A 71 3.50 -3.04 -8.28
CA ILE A 71 3.76 -3.74 -9.55
C ILE A 71 2.54 -3.66 -10.48
N VAL A 72 1.34 -3.94 -9.97
CA VAL A 72 0.11 -3.87 -10.77
C VAL A 72 -0.16 -2.45 -11.25
N LEU A 73 -0.01 -1.44 -10.38
CA LEU A 73 -0.20 -0.04 -10.75
C LEU A 73 0.83 0.41 -11.80
N SER A 74 2.11 0.02 -11.66
CA SER A 74 3.13 0.28 -12.66
C SER A 74 2.74 -0.31 -14.02
N ALA A 75 2.32 -1.57 -14.05
CA ALA A 75 1.88 -2.22 -15.28
C ALA A 75 0.70 -1.47 -15.92
N LEU A 76 -0.33 -1.14 -15.13
CA LEU A 76 -1.51 -0.42 -15.63
C LEU A 76 -1.20 0.99 -16.14
N ILE A 77 -0.25 1.69 -15.53
CA ILE A 77 0.19 3.02 -15.98
C ILE A 77 0.98 2.90 -17.28
N VAL A 78 1.94 1.97 -17.35
CA VAL A 78 2.75 1.76 -18.57
C VAL A 78 1.88 1.31 -19.74
N SER A 79 0.95 0.38 -19.52
CA SER A 79 -0.01 -0.08 -20.55
C SER A 79 -0.96 1.01 -21.05
N PHE A 80 -1.03 2.18 -20.40
CA PHE A 80 -1.78 3.31 -20.92
C PHE A 80 -1.02 4.06 -22.03
N PHE A 81 0.32 3.95 -22.05
CA PHE A 81 1.19 4.67 -22.98
C PHE A 81 1.77 3.79 -24.11
N LEU A 82 1.66 2.46 -23.98
CA LEU A 82 2.01 1.48 -25.02
C LEU A 82 0.78 1.20 -25.90
#